data_AF-A0A1Y1M0J4-F1
#
_entry.id   AF-A0A1Y1M0J4-F1
#
_cell.length_a   1.000
_cell.length_b   1.000
_cell.length_c   1.000
_cell.angle_alpha   90.00
_cell.angle_beta   90.00
_cell.angle_gamma   90.00
#
_symmetry.space_group_name_H-M   'P 1'
#
loop_
_entity.id
_entity.type
_entity.pdbx_description
1 polymer ?
#
loop_
_entity_poly.entity_id
_entity_poly.type
_entity_poly.pdbx_seq_one_letter_code
_entity_poly.pdbx_strand_id
1 'polypeptide(L)'
;AQELDKTAFPKTNPKSVAYWLIGSAVSVFGIVVWGGLTRLTESGLSITEWRPVTGSLPPMSQEDWDSEFEKYRASPEFKLLNPHMTIDEFKKIYFMEWA
;
A
#
# COMPACT_ATOMS: atom_id res chain seq x y z
N ALA A 1 -49.86 -27.56 -6.66
CA ALA A 1 -48.41 -27.28 -6.72
C ALA A 1 -48.18 -26.37 -7.92
N GLN A 2 -47.69 -25.14 -7.71
CA GLN A 2 -47.38 -24.21 -8.80
C GLN A 2 -46.04 -24.60 -9.43
N GLU A 3 -46.01 -24.80 -10.75
CA GLU A 3 -44.77 -24.96 -11.51
C GLU A 3 -43.96 -23.68 -11.43
N LEU A 4 -42.78 -23.77 -10.82
CA LEU A 4 -41.77 -22.72 -10.86
C LEU A 4 -41.13 -22.75 -12.26
N ASP A 5 -41.53 -21.82 -13.12
CA ASP A 5 -40.93 -21.60 -14.43
C ASP A 5 -39.45 -21.21 -14.24
N LYS A 6 -38.57 -22.22 -14.30
CA LYS A 6 -37.13 -22.12 -14.11
C LYS A 6 -36.42 -21.91 -15.44
N THR A 7 -36.75 -20.82 -16.12
CA THR A 7 -35.93 -20.37 -17.25
C THR A 7 -35.32 -19.01 -16.95
N ALA A 8 -34.29 -19.02 -16.10
CA ALA A 8 -33.60 -17.85 -15.59
C ALA A 8 -32.59 -17.23 -16.58
N PHE A 9 -32.86 -17.35 -17.89
CA PHE A 9 -31.98 -16.81 -18.92
C PHE A 9 -32.66 -15.64 -19.63
N PRO A 10 -32.07 -14.43 -19.59
CA PRO A 10 -32.63 -13.27 -20.29
C PRO A 10 -32.61 -13.53 -21.81
N LYS A 11 -33.74 -13.28 -22.49
CA LYS A 11 -33.91 -13.45 -23.94
C LYS A 11 -32.99 -12.57 -24.78
N THR A 12 -32.47 -11.48 -24.22
CA THR A 12 -31.57 -10.54 -24.91
C THR A 12 -30.42 -10.14 -23.99
N ASN A 13 -29.21 -10.05 -24.54
CA ASN A 13 -28.05 -9.51 -23.82
C ASN A 13 -28.07 -7.98 -23.90
N PRO A 14 -28.34 -7.25 -22.81
CA PRO A 14 -28.30 -5.80 -22.83
C PRO A 14 -26.85 -5.34 -23.08
N LYS A 15 -26.67 -4.40 -24.01
CA LYS A 15 -25.34 -3.86 -24.35
C LYS A 15 -24.61 -3.26 -23.15
N SER A 16 -25.36 -2.78 -22.14
CA SER A 16 -24.81 -2.29 -20.87
C SER A 16 -24.04 -3.36 -20.10
N VAL A 17 -24.55 -4.60 -20.04
CA VAL A 17 -23.86 -5.71 -19.39
C VAL A 17 -22.60 -6.08 -20.16
N ALA A 18 -22.64 -6.04 -21.49
CA ALA A 18 -21.44 -6.25 -22.31
C ALA A 18 -20.35 -5.20 -22.03
N TYR A 19 -20.69 -3.91 -21.98
CA TYR A 19 -19.74 -2.86 -21.61
C TYR A 19 -19.22 -3.01 -20.18
N TRP A 20 -20.06 -3.44 -19.24
CA TRP A 20 -19.67 -3.65 -17.85
C TRP A 20 -18.67 -4.82 -17.71
N LEU A 21 -18.90 -5.92 -18.44
CA LEU A 21 -17.99 -7.06 -18.48
C LEU A 21 -16.65 -6.70 -19.15
N ILE A 22 -16.68 -5.92 -20.24
CA ILE A 22 -15.46 -5.42 -20.89
C ILE A 22 -14.70 -4.49 -19.95
N GLY A 23 -15.38 -3.56 -19.28
CA GLY A 23 -14.76 -2.67 -18.29
C GLY A 23 -14.12 -3.44 -17.13
N SER A 24 -14.80 -4.48 -16.64
CA SER A 24 -14.28 -5.35 -15.59
C SER A 24 -13.05 -6.14 -16.07
N ALA A 25 -13.09 -6.70 -17.28
CA ALA A 25 -11.96 -7.42 -17.86
C ALA A 25 -10.74 -6.51 -18.08
N VAL A 26 -10.96 -5.29 -18.59
CA VAL A 26 -9.89 -4.29 -18.77
C VAL A 26 -9.31 -3.85 -17.43
N SER A 27 -10.14 -3.67 -16.40
CA SER A 27 -9.68 -3.32 -15.06
C SER A 27 -8.77 -4.40 -14.48
N VAL A 28 -9.18 -5.68 -14.56
CA VAL A 28 -8.36 -6.81 -14.10
C VAL A 28 -7.06 -6.90 -14.90
N PHE A 29 -7.13 -6.76 -16.22
CA PHE A 29 -5.93 -6.76 -17.07
C PHE A 29 -4.96 -5.64 -16.68
N GLY A 30 -5.48 -4.43 -16.42
CA GLY A 30 -4.68 -3.28 -15.96
C GLY A 30 -3.96 -3.57 -14.65
N ILE A 31 -4.65 -4.16 -13.66
CA ILE A 31 -4.03 -4.54 -12.37
C ILE A 31 -2.94 -5.60 -12.57
N VAL A 32 -3.15 -6.59 -13.45
CA VAL A 32 -2.16 -7.64 -13.74
C VAL A 32 -0.93 -7.06 -14.42
N VAL A 33 -1.10 -6.19 -15.42
CA VAL A 33 0.02 -5.53 -16.10
C VAL A 33 0.78 -4.63 -15.14
N TRP A 34 0.06 -3.85 -14.34
CA TRP A 34 0.66 -2.96 -13.34
C TRP A 34 1.46 -3.76 -12.29
N GLY A 35 0.88 -4.84 -11.76
CA GLY A 35 1.55 -5.76 -10.83
C GLY A 35 2.74 -6.49 -11.44
N GLY A 36 2.67 -6.82 -12.73
CA GLY A 36 3.79 -7.38 -13.48
C GLY A 36 4.94 -6.37 -13.63
N LEU A 37 4.61 -5.13 -13.97
CA LEU A 37 5.59 -4.05 -14.09
C LEU A 37 6.27 -3.76 -12.75
N THR A 38 5.51 -3.65 -11.65
CA THR A 38 6.08 -3.42 -10.31
C THR A 38 6.98 -4.57 -9.85
N ARG A 39 6.65 -5.82 -10.25
CA ARG A 39 7.52 -6.97 -9.99
C ARG A 39 8.81 -6.94 -10.80
N LEU A 40 8.76 -6.50 -12.07
CA LEU A 40 9.94 -6.35 -12.92
C LEU A 40 10.83 -5.18 -12.49
N THR A 41 10.29 -4.17 -11.82
CA THR A 41 11.05 -3.04 -11.27
C THR A 41 11.64 -3.30 -9.88
N GLU A 42 11.60 -4.55 -9.38
CA GLU A 42 12.11 -5.00 -8.08
C GLU A 42 11.58 -4.24 -6.83
N SER A 43 10.69 -3.26 -7.00
CA SER A 43 10.07 -2.46 -5.94
C SER A 43 9.04 -3.23 -5.10
N GLY A 44 8.69 -4.46 -5.50
CA GLY A 44 7.82 -5.36 -4.74
C GLY A 44 8.45 -5.94 -3.47
N LEU A 45 9.76 -5.76 -3.25
CA LEU A 45 10.47 -6.27 -2.06
C LEU A 45 10.69 -5.22 -0.95
N SER A 46 10.38 -3.94 -1.18
CA SER A 46 10.57 -2.87 -0.18
C SER A 46 9.35 -2.59 0.69
N ILE A 47 8.21 -3.23 0.44
CA ILE A 47 7.06 -3.25 1.36
C ILE A 47 7.25 -4.43 2.30
N THR A 48 8.03 -4.23 3.36
CA THR A 48 8.16 -5.21 4.45
C THR A 48 7.21 -4.91 5.61
N GLU A 49 6.63 -3.70 5.68
CA GLU A 49 5.69 -3.33 6.75
C GLU A 49 4.54 -2.45 6.23
N TRP A 50 3.33 -2.99 6.25
CA TRP A 50 2.12 -2.20 6.00
C TRP A 50 1.64 -1.62 7.34
N ARG A 51 1.97 -0.36 7.63
CA ARG A 51 1.50 0.38 8.83
C ARG A 51 0.67 1.60 8.44
N PRO A 52 -0.63 1.44 8.11
CA PRO A 52 -1.46 2.55 7.60
C PRO A 52 -1.94 3.52 8.68
N VAL A 53 -1.82 3.14 9.96
CA VAL A 53 -2.46 3.88 11.07
C VAL A 53 -1.47 4.25 12.18
N THR A 54 -0.42 3.45 12.42
CA THR A 54 0.52 3.65 13.53
C THR A 54 1.88 4.21 13.13
N GLY A 55 2.16 4.41 11.85
CA GLY A 55 3.35 5.13 11.37
C GLY A 55 3.11 6.62 11.13
N SER A 56 1.87 7.09 11.34
CA SER A 56 1.36 8.35 10.77
C SER A 56 1.30 9.54 11.73
N LEU A 57 1.79 9.38 12.96
CA LEU A 57 1.73 10.45 13.96
C LEU A 57 3.16 10.83 14.33
N PRO A 58 3.60 12.07 14.02
CA PRO A 58 4.89 12.54 14.49
C PRO A 58 4.92 12.47 16.01
N PRO A 59 6.04 12.01 16.62
CA PRO A 59 6.22 12.03 18.06
C PRO A 59 5.96 13.45 18.60
N MET A 60 4.99 13.59 19.50
CA MET A 60 4.59 14.90 20.04
C MET A 60 5.34 15.25 21.33
N SER A 61 5.95 14.26 22.00
CA SER A 61 6.73 14.45 23.24
C SER A 61 8.21 14.05 23.06
N GLN A 62 9.07 14.57 23.94
CA GLN A 62 10.50 14.24 23.94
C GLN A 62 10.75 12.74 24.24
N GLU A 63 9.95 12.13 25.12
CA GLU A 63 10.01 10.68 25.39
C GLU A 63 9.64 9.83 24.17
N ASP A 64 8.65 10.27 23.39
CA ASP A 64 8.29 9.58 22.15
C ASP A 64 9.42 9.69 21.12
N TRP A 65 10.08 10.85 21.02
CA TRP A 65 11.25 11.04 20.17
C TRP A 65 12.42 10.13 20.56
N ASP A 66 12.68 9.99 21.86
CA ASP A 66 13.77 9.13 22.34
C ASP A 66 13.47 7.65 22.04
N SER A 67 12.22 7.20 22.24
CA SER A 67 11.76 5.85 21.89
C SER A 67 11.83 5.58 20.38
N GLU A 68 11.40 6.53 19.55
CA GLU A 68 11.46 6.38 18.09
C GLU A 68 12.91 6.41 17.56
N PHE A 69 13.77 7.25 18.17
CA PHE A 69 15.19 7.28 17.87
C PHE A 69 15.91 5.99 18.31
N GLU A 70 15.49 5.36 19.41
CA GLU A 70 16.03 4.08 19.85
C GLU A 70 15.65 2.94 18.90
N LYS A 71 14.41 2.92 18.40
CA LYS A 71 14.01 2.02 17.30
C LYS A 71 14.78 2.29 16.01
N TYR A 72 14.99 3.57 15.66
CA TYR A 72 15.79 3.95 14.50
C TYR A 72 17.23 3.44 14.62
N ARG A 73 17.84 3.53 15.82
CA ARG A 73 19.18 2.96 16.11
C ARG A 73 19.22 1.43 16.00
N ALA A 74 18.10 0.75 16.28
CA ALA A 74 18.02 -0.70 16.12
C ALA A 74 17.96 -1.13 14.64
N SER A 75 17.55 -0.23 13.74
CA SER A 75 17.44 -0.49 12.30
C SER A 75 18.81 -0.75 11.64
N PRO A 76 18.87 -1.58 10.59
CA PRO A 76 20.09 -1.81 9.83
C PRO A 76 20.57 -0.54 9.09
N GLU A 77 19.68 0.39 8.73
CA GLU A 77 20.04 1.65 8.06
C GLU A 77 20.88 2.56 8.96
N PHE A 78 20.54 2.71 10.24
CA PHE A 78 21.36 3.48 11.16
C PHE A 78 22.76 2.86 11.33
N LYS A 79 22.83 1.52 11.36
CA LYS A 79 24.10 0.79 11.52
C LYS A 79 24.98 0.85 10.27
N LEU A 80 24.39 0.91 9.07
CA LEU A 80 25.14 0.92 7.81
C LEU A 80 25.42 2.33 7.26
N LEU A 81 24.47 3.26 7.36
CA LEU A 81 24.57 4.57 6.72
C LEU A 81 24.90 5.70 7.71
N ASN A 82 24.24 5.71 8.88
CA ASN A 82 24.21 6.89 9.76
C ASN A 82 24.60 6.61 11.23
N PRO A 83 25.70 5.87 11.52
CA PRO A 83 26.02 5.43 12.88
C PRO A 83 26.35 6.57 13.86
N HIS A 84 26.58 7.79 13.37
CA HIS A 84 26.87 8.99 14.15
C HIS A 84 25.71 9.98 14.23
N MET A 85 24.53 9.63 13.69
CA MET A 85 23.42 10.57 13.59
C MET A 85 22.86 10.92 14.97
N THR A 86 22.63 12.21 15.18
CA THR A 86 22.06 12.78 16.40
C THR A 86 20.53 12.85 16.33
N ILE A 87 19.86 12.99 17.48
CA ILE A 87 18.39 13.09 17.53
C ILE A 87 17.85 14.32 16.80
N ASP A 88 18.62 15.42 16.73
CA ASP A 88 18.27 16.62 15.98
C ASP A 88 18.34 16.41 14.46
N GLU A 89 19.32 15.65 13.98
CA GLU A 89 19.42 15.28 12.57
C GLU A 89 18.32 14.28 12.18
N PHE A 90 18.00 13.34 13.07
CA PHE A 90 16.87 12.43 12.91
C PHE A 90 15.55 13.17 12.76
N LYS A 91 15.29 14.17 13.62
CA LYS A 91 14.10 15.03 13.52
C LYS A 91 14.02 15.73 12.15
N LYS A 92 15.12 16.29 11.64
CA LYS A 92 15.13 16.98 10.32
C LYS A 92 14.74 16.06 9.16
N ILE A 93 15.26 14.84 9.14
CA ILE A 93 14.96 13.87 8.08
C ILE A 93 13.50 13.40 8.21
N TYR A 94 13.06 13.09 9.43
CA TYR A 94 11.69 12.71 9.71
C TYR A 94 10.69 13.79 9.23
N PHE A 95 10.97 15.07 9.47
CA PHE A 95 10.12 16.15 8.98
C PHE A 95 10.15 16.31 7.45
N MET A 96 11.25 16.00 6.76
CA MET A 96 11.33 16.06 5.30
C MET A 96 10.49 14.97 4.63
N GLU A 97 10.43 13.77 5.21
CA GLU A 97 9.60 12.67 4.72
C GLU A 97 8.10 12.88 5.01
N TRP A 98 7.77 13.79 5.92
CA TRP A 98 6.41 14.13 6.35
C TRP A 98 5.83 15.42 5.75
N ALA A 99 6.64 16.23 5.06
CA ALA A 99 6.24 17.50 4.45
C ALA A 99 5.59 17.34 3.06
#